data_AF-A0A3P8GY64-F1
#
_entry.id   AF-A0A3P8GY64-F1
#
_cell.length_a   1.000
_cell.length_b   1.000
_cell.length_c   1.000
_cell.angle_alpha   90.00
_cell.angle_beta   90.00
_cell.angle_gamma   90.00
#
_symmetry.space_group_name_H-M   'P 1'
#
loop_
_entity.id
_entity.type
_entity.pdbx_description
1 polymer ?
#
loop_
_entity_poly.entity_id
_entity_poly.type
_entity_poly.pdbx_seq_one_letter_code
_entity_poly.pdbx_strand_id
1 'polypeptide(L)'
;MATHVVAGFLKRLSQLALISPLRLTPAFLVLVRNGLKRHPKCAFLIHRRKRPRPKDDSSEMEVNHQSIGDPYKWNPSNLTTSGAMESSLWEVASLQHHYAIEVTRLAHEICHPKPNYLVDSITPGELIQAQDKLLAQSIKSVQKCLRTLSQSNADFPKLGAMNGWVSDLASDSE
;
A
#
# COMPACT_ATOMS: atom_id res chain seq x y z
N MET A 1 -13.73 3.67 22.04
CA MET A 1 -12.73 4.76 21.88
C MET A 1 -11.40 4.28 21.32
N ALA A 2 -10.65 3.40 22.00
CA ALA A 2 -9.31 2.98 21.54
C ALA A 2 -9.28 2.37 20.12
N THR A 3 -10.31 1.61 19.73
CA THR A 3 -10.40 0.99 18.40
C THR A 3 -10.46 1.99 17.25
N HIS A 4 -11.11 3.13 17.43
CA HIS A 4 -11.21 4.17 16.39
C HIS A 4 -9.84 4.78 16.10
N VAL A 5 -9.06 5.06 17.16
CA VAL A 5 -7.71 5.61 17.03
C VAL A 5 -6.79 4.62 16.33
N VAL A 6 -6.82 3.35 16.75
CA VAL A 6 -6.01 2.30 16.11
C VAL A 6 -6.40 2.12 14.65
N ALA A 7 -7.70 2.07 14.33
CA ALA A 7 -8.16 1.96 12.95
C ALA A 7 -7.72 3.17 12.10
N GLY A 8 -7.86 4.38 12.62
CA GLY A 8 -7.38 5.60 11.96
C GLY A 8 -5.87 5.59 11.73
N PHE A 9 -5.10 5.13 12.72
CA PHE A 9 -3.65 5.00 12.62
C PHE A 9 -3.23 3.98 11.57
N LEU A 10 -3.84 2.79 11.55
CA LEU A 10 -3.56 1.72 10.59
C LEU A 10 -3.93 2.15 9.16
N LYS A 11 -5.06 2.83 8.98
CA LYS A 11 -5.49 3.36 7.68
C LYS A 11 -4.52 4.41 7.15
N ARG A 12 -4.10 5.35 8.01
CA ARG A 12 -3.10 6.37 7.63
C ARG A 12 -1.74 5.74 7.29
N LEU A 13 -1.30 4.76 8.05
CA LEU A 13 -0.08 3.99 7.76
C LEU A 13 -0.15 3.28 6.41
N SER A 14 -1.29 2.68 6.09
CA SER A 14 -1.48 1.94 4.83
C SER A 14 -1.44 2.88 3.61
N GLN A 15 -1.99 4.08 3.74
CA GLN A 15 -1.90 5.12 2.71
C GLN A 15 -0.48 5.67 2.56
N LEU A 16 0.23 5.89 3.68
CA LEU A 16 1.65 6.23 3.62
C LEU A 16 2.46 5.13 2.92
N ALA A 17 2.16 3.86 3.16
CA ALA A 17 2.84 2.74 2.50
C ALA A 17 2.67 2.76 0.96
N LEU A 18 1.54 3.26 0.46
CA LEU A 18 1.27 3.36 -0.98
C LEU A 18 2.06 4.49 -1.67
N ILE A 19 2.28 5.60 -0.98
CA ILE A 19 3.01 6.78 -1.50
C ILE A 19 4.52 6.68 -1.20
N SER A 20 4.88 5.88 -0.21
CA SER A 20 6.23 5.74 0.29
C SER A 20 7.23 5.20 -0.74
N PRO A 21 8.49 5.64 -0.71
CA PRO A 21 9.56 4.95 -1.43
C PRO A 21 9.72 3.51 -0.94
N LEU A 22 10.16 2.61 -1.82
CA LEU A 22 10.35 1.18 -1.53
C LEU A 22 11.16 0.92 -0.25
N ARG A 23 12.12 1.80 0.06
CA ARG A 23 12.96 1.74 1.26
C ARG A 23 12.16 1.60 2.55
N LEU A 24 11.01 2.27 2.65
CA LEU A 24 10.20 2.34 3.88
C LEU A 24 8.91 1.49 3.80
N THR A 25 8.46 1.12 2.61
CA THR A 25 7.20 0.38 2.41
C THR A 25 7.12 -0.93 3.22
N PRO A 26 8.16 -1.79 3.28
CA PRO A 26 8.14 -3.00 4.11
C PRO A 26 7.99 -2.70 5.60
N ALA A 27 8.63 -1.62 6.09
CA ALA A 27 8.56 -1.21 7.48
C ALA A 27 7.13 -0.78 7.87
N PHE A 28 6.45 -0.02 7.01
CA PHE A 28 5.05 0.34 7.21
C PHE A 28 4.13 -0.88 7.22
N LEU A 29 4.32 -1.84 6.31
CA LEU A 29 3.52 -3.07 6.28
C LEU A 29 3.69 -3.90 7.54
N VAL A 30 4.92 -4.04 8.07
CA VAL A 30 5.14 -4.74 9.34
C VAL A 30 4.46 -4.02 10.51
N LEU A 31 4.48 -2.68 10.55
CA LEU A 31 3.75 -1.93 11.57
C LEU A 31 2.23 -2.16 11.48
N VAL A 32 1.66 -2.14 10.27
CA VAL A 32 0.24 -2.43 10.05
C VAL A 32 -0.10 -3.84 10.51
N ARG A 33 0.70 -4.84 10.10
CA ARG A 33 0.56 -6.24 10.51
C ARG A 33 0.60 -6.39 12.03
N ASN A 34 1.58 -5.77 12.68
CA ASN A 34 1.77 -5.84 14.12
C ASN A 34 0.63 -5.16 14.88
N GLY A 35 0.09 -4.06 14.35
CA GLY A 35 -1.07 -3.39 14.92
C GLY A 35 -2.35 -4.23 14.78
N LEU A 36 -2.58 -4.87 13.64
CA LEU A 36 -3.71 -5.78 13.44
C LEU A 36 -3.64 -7.01 14.34
N LYS A 37 -2.44 -7.59 14.53
CA LYS A 37 -2.23 -8.71 15.46
C LYS A 37 -2.51 -8.34 16.91
N ARG A 38 -2.03 -7.17 17.36
CA ARG A 38 -2.27 -6.68 18.74
C ARG A 38 -3.71 -6.26 18.98
N HIS A 39 -4.41 -5.80 17.94
CA HIS A 39 -5.78 -5.32 18.02
C HIS A 39 -6.70 -6.10 17.06
N PRO A 40 -7.09 -7.34 17.40
CA PRO A 40 -7.94 -8.18 16.54
C PRO A 40 -9.31 -7.56 16.26
N LYS A 41 -9.78 -6.65 17.13
CA LYS A 41 -10.99 -5.85 16.90
C LYS A 41 -10.90 -4.98 15.63
N CYS A 42 -9.71 -4.69 15.11
CA CYS A 42 -9.51 -3.95 13.87
C CYS A 42 -9.41 -4.86 12.62
N ALA A 43 -9.53 -6.19 12.77
CA ALA A 43 -9.46 -7.12 11.64
C ALA A 43 -10.57 -6.91 10.59
N PHE A 44 -11.68 -6.25 10.97
CA PHE A 44 -12.74 -5.88 10.02
C PHE A 44 -12.24 -4.97 8.87
N LEU A 45 -11.12 -4.28 9.09
CA LEU A 45 -10.48 -3.43 8.07
C LEU A 45 -9.93 -4.25 6.88
N ILE A 46 -9.62 -5.53 7.11
CA ILE A 46 -9.19 -6.46 6.06
C ILE A 46 -10.39 -7.28 5.58
N HIS A 47 -11.11 -7.90 6.51
CA HIS A 47 -12.23 -8.79 6.23
C HIS A 47 -13.51 -8.26 6.86
N ARG A 48 -14.29 -7.52 6.08
CA ARG A 48 -15.63 -7.09 6.51
C ARG A 48 -16.64 -8.18 6.18
N ARG A 49 -17.15 -8.87 7.20
CA ARG A 49 -18.33 -9.75 7.05
C ARG A 49 -19.49 -8.86 6.59
N LYS A 50 -20.05 -9.11 5.40
CA LYS A 50 -21.27 -8.42 4.94
C LYS A 50 -22.33 -8.58 6.03
N ARG A 51 -22.98 -7.48 6.42
CA ARG A 51 -24.15 -7.57 7.31
C ARG A 51 -25.17 -8.50 6.62
N PRO A 52 -25.73 -9.49 7.32
CA PRO A 52 -26.82 -10.27 6.75
C PRO A 52 -27.90 -9.28 6.32
N ARG A 53 -28.32 -9.34 5.05
CA ARG A 53 -29.53 -8.63 4.64
C ARG A 53 -30.67 -9.18 5.51
N PRO A 54 -31.46 -8.34 6.19
CA PRO A 54 -32.69 -8.83 6.76
C PRO A 54 -33.51 -9.43 5.61
N LYS A 55 -33.83 -10.72 5.74
CA LYS A 55 -34.79 -11.40 4.88
C LYS A 55 -36.18 -11.01 5.39
N ASP A 56 -36.55 -9.75 5.27
CA ASP A 56 -37.94 -9.35 5.47
C ASP A 56 -38.50 -8.88 4.14
N ASP A 57 -39.54 -9.61 3.75
CA ASP A 57 -40.32 -9.45 2.55
C ASP A 57 -40.85 -8.02 2.40
N SER A 58 -41.10 -7.64 1.14
CA SER A 58 -41.89 -6.48 0.73
C SER A 58 -41.30 -5.10 1.03
N SER A 59 -40.53 -4.56 0.09
CA SER A 59 -40.84 -3.29 -0.58
C SER A 59 -39.66 -2.85 -1.45
N GLU A 60 -40.02 -2.31 -2.60
CA GLU A 60 -39.18 -1.69 -3.61
C GLU A 60 -38.40 -0.50 -3.03
N MET A 61 -37.30 -0.80 -2.35
CA MET A 61 -36.22 0.14 -2.18
C MET A 61 -34.96 -0.53 -2.69
N GLU A 62 -34.91 -0.68 -4.01
CA GLU A 62 -33.66 -0.53 -4.75
C GLU A 62 -33.12 0.90 -4.50
N VAL A 63 -32.74 1.21 -3.26
CA VAL A 63 -31.77 2.27 -3.03
C VAL A 63 -30.48 1.68 -3.53
N ASN A 64 -30.29 1.76 -4.84
CA ASN A 64 -29.09 2.24 -5.49
C ASN A 64 -27.96 2.42 -4.45
N HIS A 65 -27.36 1.31 -4.01
CA HIS A 65 -26.10 1.34 -3.28
C HIS A 65 -25.04 1.66 -4.34
N GLN A 66 -25.18 2.83 -4.98
CA GLN A 66 -24.07 3.59 -5.51
C GLN A 66 -23.02 3.51 -4.42
N SER A 67 -21.86 2.99 -4.79
CA SER A 67 -20.72 2.86 -3.91
C SER A 67 -20.32 4.26 -3.46
N ILE A 68 -21.01 4.79 -2.44
CA ILE A 68 -20.61 5.94 -1.65
C ILE A 68 -19.19 5.55 -1.24
N GLY A 69 -18.19 6.23 -1.79
CA GLY A 69 -16.79 5.82 -1.71
C GLY A 69 -16.30 5.62 -0.28
N ASP A 70 -15.02 5.27 -0.13
CA ASP A 70 -14.43 5.07 1.19
C ASP A 70 -14.68 6.29 2.11
N PRO A 71 -15.41 6.14 3.24
CA PRO A 71 -15.77 7.27 4.12
C PRO A 71 -14.57 7.87 4.86
N TYR A 72 -13.37 7.29 4.70
CA TYR A 72 -12.17 7.76 5.36
C TYR A 72 -11.73 9.16 4.91
N LYS A 73 -11.43 10.03 5.89
CA LYS A 73 -10.85 11.36 5.69
C LYS A 73 -9.36 11.34 6.01
N TRP A 74 -8.52 11.77 5.06
CA TRP A 74 -7.05 11.79 5.20
C TRP A 74 -6.53 12.74 6.28
N ASN A 75 -7.07 13.96 6.34
CA ASN A 75 -6.64 14.99 7.29
C ASN A 75 -7.76 15.38 8.27
N PRO A 76 -8.13 14.48 9.20
CA PRO A 76 -9.12 14.79 10.22
C PRO A 76 -8.46 15.56 11.36
N SER A 77 -9.24 16.38 12.07
CA SER A 77 -8.78 17.04 13.30
C SER A 77 -8.38 16.04 14.39
N ASN A 78 -9.02 14.87 14.43
CA ASN A 78 -8.73 13.79 15.36
C ASN A 78 -8.80 12.43 14.64
N LEU A 79 -7.99 11.45 15.05
CA LEU A 79 -8.06 10.10 14.47
C LEU A 79 -9.40 9.39 14.74
N THR A 80 -10.11 9.79 15.80
CA THR A 80 -11.43 9.24 16.13
C THR A 80 -12.51 9.64 15.13
N THR A 81 -12.37 10.79 14.47
CA THR A 81 -13.34 11.34 13.50
C THR A 81 -12.96 11.05 12.05
N SER A 82 -11.94 10.22 11.82
CA SER A 82 -11.41 9.95 10.48
C SER A 82 -12.29 9.07 9.59
N GLY A 83 -13.37 8.48 10.11
CA GLY A 83 -14.19 7.51 9.36
C GLY A 83 -13.54 6.13 9.15
N ALA A 84 -12.37 5.87 9.76
CA ALA A 84 -11.61 4.64 9.49
C ALA A 84 -12.34 3.34 9.87
N MET A 85 -13.21 3.36 10.87
CA MET A 85 -14.00 2.19 11.28
C MET A 85 -14.97 1.72 10.19
N GLU A 86 -15.39 2.63 9.30
CA GLU A 86 -16.30 2.33 8.20
C GLU A 86 -15.55 2.07 6.89
N SER A 87 -14.24 2.31 6.88
CA SER A 87 -13.33 2.03 5.76
C SER A 87 -12.83 0.58 5.72
N SER A 88 -12.04 0.29 4.69
CA SER A 88 -11.24 -0.93 4.52
C SER A 88 -9.83 -0.59 4.04
N LEU A 89 -8.84 -1.47 4.25
CA LEU A 89 -7.44 -1.27 3.87
C LEU A 89 -7.16 -1.72 2.43
N TRP A 90 -7.81 -1.06 1.47
CA TRP A 90 -7.59 -1.32 0.04
C TRP A 90 -6.16 -1.06 -0.40
N GLU A 91 -5.47 -0.13 0.27
CA GLU A 91 -4.06 0.20 -0.01
C GLU A 91 -3.15 -1.01 0.18
N VAL A 92 -3.39 -1.81 1.23
CA VAL A 92 -2.63 -3.05 1.46
C VAL A 92 -3.00 -4.12 0.43
N ALA A 93 -4.27 -4.21 0.05
CA ALA A 93 -4.71 -5.15 -1.00
C ALA A 93 -4.05 -4.83 -2.36
N SER A 94 -3.93 -3.55 -2.71
CA SER A 94 -3.22 -3.12 -3.92
C SER A 94 -1.74 -3.50 -3.89
N LEU A 95 -1.08 -3.40 -2.73
CA LEU A 95 0.33 -3.76 -2.56
C LEU A 95 0.62 -5.27 -2.71
N GLN A 96 -0.40 -6.13 -2.79
CA GLN A 96 -0.21 -7.55 -3.12
C GLN A 96 0.32 -7.78 -4.54
N HIS A 97 0.17 -6.81 -5.43
CA HIS A 97 0.62 -6.90 -6.83
C HIS A 97 1.82 -5.97 -7.09
N HIS A 98 2.63 -5.72 -6.05
CA HIS A 98 3.79 -4.84 -6.15
C HIS A 98 4.97 -5.55 -6.83
N TYR A 99 5.81 -4.81 -7.56
CA TYR A 99 6.97 -5.39 -8.26
C TYR A 99 8.01 -6.02 -7.31
N ALA A 100 8.11 -5.47 -6.09
CA ALA A 100 9.03 -5.96 -5.08
C ALA A 100 8.42 -7.14 -4.31
N ILE A 101 9.06 -8.30 -4.39
CA ILE A 101 8.60 -9.57 -3.79
C ILE A 101 8.39 -9.45 -2.28
N GLU A 102 9.29 -8.76 -1.56
CA GLU A 102 9.18 -8.57 -0.10
C GLU A 102 7.90 -7.81 0.28
N VAL A 103 7.53 -6.79 -0.50
CA VAL A 103 6.30 -6.01 -0.28
C VAL A 103 5.07 -6.87 -0.53
N THR A 104 5.06 -7.59 -1.66
CA THR A 104 3.99 -8.51 -2.05
C THR A 104 3.78 -9.59 -1.00
N ARG A 105 4.86 -10.20 -0.51
CA ARG A 105 4.81 -11.20 0.57
C ARG A 105 4.16 -10.64 1.83
N LEU A 106 4.63 -9.49 2.32
CA LEU A 106 4.10 -8.86 3.54
C LEU A 106 2.62 -8.46 3.39
N ALA A 107 2.24 -7.88 2.24
CA ALA A 107 0.87 -7.52 1.94
C ALA A 107 -0.04 -8.77 1.90
N HIS A 108 0.42 -9.85 1.28
CA HIS A 108 -0.31 -11.12 1.26
C HIS A 108 -0.49 -11.71 2.66
N GLU A 109 0.55 -11.67 3.50
CA GLU A 109 0.47 -12.11 4.89
C GLU A 109 -0.52 -11.30 5.73
N ILE A 110 -0.69 -10.00 5.45
CA ILE A 110 -1.66 -9.14 6.14
C ILE A 110 -3.09 -9.48 5.72
N CYS A 111 -3.33 -9.65 4.42
CA CYS A 111 -4.68 -9.97 3.91
C CYS A 111 -5.10 -11.41 4.23
N HIS A 112 -4.15 -12.35 4.32
CA HIS A 112 -4.39 -13.76 4.60
C HIS A 112 -3.70 -14.19 5.89
N PRO A 113 -4.20 -13.75 7.07
CA PRO A 113 -3.56 -14.06 8.34
C PRO A 113 -3.66 -15.57 8.63
N LYS A 114 -2.51 -16.22 8.81
CA LYS A 114 -2.43 -17.63 9.22
C LYS A 114 -2.68 -17.75 10.75
N PRO A 115 -3.39 -18.80 11.22
CA PRO A 115 -3.83 -18.92 12.60
C PRO A 115 -2.70 -19.05 13.63
N ASN A 116 -1.48 -19.43 13.23
CA ASN A 116 -0.37 -19.72 14.15
C ASN A 116 0.92 -18.92 13.86
N TYR A 117 0.79 -17.68 13.38
CA TYR A 117 1.95 -16.88 13.01
C TYR A 117 2.46 -16.06 14.21
N LEU A 118 3.62 -16.43 14.76
CA LEU A 118 4.37 -15.63 15.74
C LEU A 118 4.53 -14.17 15.27
N VAL A 119 4.55 -13.21 16.19
CA VAL A 119 4.95 -11.85 15.82
C VAL A 119 6.43 -11.94 15.46
N ASP A 120 6.79 -11.74 14.20
CA ASP A 120 8.20 -11.73 13.81
C ASP A 120 8.89 -10.64 14.62
N SER A 121 10.03 -10.99 15.21
CA SER A 121 10.90 -10.05 15.93
C SER A 121 11.53 -9.01 15.00
N ILE A 122 11.32 -9.14 13.68
CA ILE A 122 11.86 -8.23 12.67
C ILE A 122 11.37 -6.82 12.97
N THR A 123 12.32 -5.96 13.32
CA THR A 123 12.00 -4.57 13.63
C THR A 123 11.91 -3.76 12.33
N PRO A 124 11.09 -2.68 12.31
CA PRO A 124 11.05 -1.77 11.17
C PRO A 124 12.44 -1.22 10.79
N GLY A 125 13.32 -1.01 11.79
CA GLY A 125 14.68 -0.52 11.58
C GLY A 125 15.56 -1.52 10.82
N GLU A 126 15.48 -2.80 11.16
CA GLU A 126 16.20 -3.86 10.43
C GLU A 126 15.78 -3.95 8.97
N LEU A 127 14.47 -3.79 8.68
CA LEU A 127 13.97 -3.78 7.31
C LEU A 127 14.48 -2.58 6.52
N ILE A 128 14.51 -1.40 7.12
CA ILE A 128 15.05 -0.20 6.47
C ILE A 128 16.54 -0.40 6.15
N GLN A 129 17.32 -0.88 7.11
CA GLN A 129 18.75 -1.18 6.90
C GLN A 129 18.98 -2.23 5.81
N ALA A 130 18.13 -3.27 5.76
CA ALA A 130 18.20 -4.29 4.71
C ALA A 130 17.91 -3.69 3.32
N GLN A 131 16.89 -2.83 3.20
CA GLN A 131 16.59 -2.13 1.95
C GLN A 131 17.71 -1.16 1.54
N ASP A 132 18.30 -0.44 2.50
CA ASP A 132 19.45 0.44 2.25
C ASP A 132 20.64 -0.32 1.69
N LYS A 133 20.92 -1.50 2.24
CA LYS A 133 21.99 -2.38 1.78
C LYS A 133 21.73 -2.88 0.35
N LEU A 134 20.50 -3.30 0.04
CA LEU A 134 20.13 -3.73 -1.31
C LEU A 134 20.25 -2.60 -2.33
N LEU A 135 19.80 -1.39 -1.98
CA LEU A 135 19.94 -0.22 -2.84
C LEU A 135 21.42 0.14 -3.08
N ALA A 136 22.25 0.10 -2.03
CA ALA A 136 23.68 0.35 -2.16
C ALA A 136 24.37 -0.69 -3.06
N GLN A 137 23.97 -1.96 -2.98
CA GLN A 137 24.47 -3.02 -3.85
C GLN A 137 24.05 -2.81 -5.30
N SER A 138 22.77 -2.50 -5.54
CA SER A 138 22.24 -2.23 -6.89
C SER A 138 22.96 -1.05 -7.54
N ILE A 139 23.16 0.06 -6.82
CA ILE A 139 23.90 1.23 -7.30
C ILE A 139 25.32 0.85 -7.71
N LYS A 140 26.04 0.07 -6.89
CA LYS A 140 27.40 -0.40 -7.21
C LYS A 140 27.41 -1.27 -8.49
N SER A 141 26.44 -2.17 -8.63
CA SER A 141 26.31 -3.01 -9.83
C SER A 141 26.01 -2.19 -11.09
N VAL A 142 25.07 -1.25 -11.02
CA VAL A 142 24.75 -0.35 -12.14
C VAL A 142 25.96 0.51 -12.51
N GLN A 143 26.67 1.06 -11.53
CA GLN A 143 27.90 1.82 -11.79
C GLN A 143 28.98 0.97 -12.47
N LYS A 144 29.13 -0.30 -12.07
CA LYS A 144 30.05 -1.22 -12.73
C LYS A 144 29.64 -1.44 -14.19
N CYS A 145 28.36 -1.71 -14.46
CA CYS A 145 27.83 -1.89 -15.81
C CYS A 145 27.99 -0.62 -16.67
N LEU A 146 27.71 0.55 -16.11
CA LEU A 146 27.87 1.83 -16.81
C LEU A 146 29.34 2.09 -17.15
N ARG A 147 30.28 1.80 -16.23
CA ARG A 147 31.71 1.90 -16.51
C ARG A 147 32.12 0.96 -17.64
N THR A 148 31.66 -0.29 -17.62
CA THR A 148 31.98 -1.23 -18.71
C THR A 148 31.41 -0.77 -20.04
N LEU A 149 30.18 -0.23 -20.07
CA LEU A 149 29.57 0.31 -21.28
C LEU A 149 30.32 1.55 -21.81
N SER A 150 30.73 2.46 -20.91
CA SER A 150 31.50 3.64 -21.30
C SER A 150 32.88 3.27 -21.86
N GLN A 151 33.46 2.17 -21.39
CA GLN A 151 34.76 1.69 -21.86
C GLN A 151 34.65 0.91 -23.17
N SER A 152 33.49 0.31 -23.47
CA SER A 152 33.32 -0.56 -24.64
C SER A 152 33.11 0.19 -25.96
N ASN A 153 33.19 1.53 -26.02
CA ASN A 153 32.87 2.35 -27.21
C ASN A 153 31.53 1.95 -27.88
N ALA A 154 30.62 1.37 -27.11
CA ALA A 154 29.31 0.98 -27.60
C ALA A 154 28.48 2.25 -27.68
N ASP A 155 28.38 2.84 -28.87
CA ASP A 155 27.46 3.93 -29.11
C ASP A 155 26.04 3.43 -28.85
N PHE A 156 25.36 4.05 -27.88
CA PHE A 156 23.93 3.82 -27.71
C PHE A 156 23.25 4.17 -29.05
N PRO A 157 22.38 3.30 -29.59
CA PRO A 157 21.64 3.65 -30.80
C PRO A 157 20.93 4.97 -30.53
N LYS A 158 21.08 5.94 -31.43
CA LYS A 158 20.37 7.22 -31.33
C LYS A 158 18.88 6.90 -31.34
N LEU A 159 18.27 6.95 -30.16
CA LEU A 159 16.83 6.79 -30.03
C LEU A 159 16.20 7.95 -30.80
N GLY A 160 15.29 7.64 -31.71
CA GLY A 160 14.47 8.66 -32.36
C GLY A 160 13.74 9.48 -31.29
N ALA A 161 13.37 10.71 -31.62
CA ALA A 161 12.49 11.49 -30.74
C ALA A 161 11.26 10.63 -30.38
N MET A 162 10.87 10.63 -29.10
CA MET A 162 9.70 9.91 -28.57
C MET A 162 8.41 10.59 -29.05
N ASN A 163 8.23 10.61 -30.38
CA ASN A 163 7.07 11.14 -31.05
C ASN A 163 5.86 10.32 -30.57
N GLY A 164 4.94 10.96 -29.86
CA GLY A 164 3.73 10.31 -29.30
C GLY A 164 3.70 10.11 -27.78
N TRP A 165 4.75 10.47 -27.02
CA TRP A 165 4.71 10.38 -25.55
C TRP A 165 4.38 11.71 -24.84
N VAL A 166 4.48 12.85 -25.54
CA VAL A 166 4.33 14.20 -24.95
C VAL A 166 3.23 15.02 -25.64
N SER A 167 2.61 14.52 -26.70
CA SER A 167 1.68 15.29 -27.54
C SER A 167 0.31 15.59 -26.92
N ASP A 168 -0.05 14.96 -25.79
CA ASP A 168 -1.43 15.04 -25.27
C ASP A 168 -1.59 15.97 -24.04
N LEU A 169 -0.54 16.73 -23.67
CA LEU A 169 -0.60 17.63 -22.49
C LEU A 169 -0.70 19.13 -22.85
N ALA A 170 -0.88 19.49 -24.11
CA ALA A 170 -0.87 20.88 -24.55
C ALA A 170 -2.03 21.26 -25.48
N SER A 171 -3.21 20.65 -25.36
CA SER A 171 -4.37 21.01 -26.17
C SER A 171 -5.66 21.14 -25.36
N ASP A 172 -5.64 21.83 -24.22
CA ASP A 172 -6.85 22.35 -23.57
C ASP A 172 -6.56 23.75 -22.99
N SER A 173 -6.38 24.72 -23.88
CA SER A 173 -6.57 26.14 -23.57
C SER A 173 -6.83 26.94 -24.86
N GLU A 174 -8.06 26.86 -25.36
CA GLU A 174 -8.73 27.94 -26.09
C GLU A 174 -10.16 28.10 -25.55
#